data_AF-A0A6J5ZG84-F1
#
_entry.id   AF-A0A6J5ZG84-F1
#
_cell.length_a   1.000
_cell.length_b   1.000
_cell.length_c   1.000
_cell.angle_alpha   90.00
_cell.angle_beta   90.00
_cell.angle_gamma   90.00
#
_symmetry.space_group_name_H-M   'P 1'
#
loop_
_entity.id
_entity.type
_entity.pdbx_description
1 polymer ?
#
loop_
_entity_poly.entity_id
_entity_poly.type
_entity_poly.pdbx_seq_one_letter_code
_entity_poly.pdbx_strand_id
1 'polypeptide(L)' 'MRITLLIVVFLFLLAFFAGTVMTIAREGINVLSVLSLLLIGLMAIGIFGALAEGADRDE' A
#
# COMPACT_ATOMS: atom_id res chain seq x y z
N MET A 1 -13.97 -7.63 11.88
CA MET A 1 -14.25 -6.63 10.81
C MET A 1 -13.01 -5.81 10.45
N ARG A 2 -12.31 -5.19 11.42
CA ARG A 2 -11.07 -4.41 11.18
C ARG A 2 -9.94 -5.21 10.50
N ILE A 3 -9.67 -6.43 10.95
CA ILE A 3 -8.63 -7.32 10.36
C ILE A 3 -8.96 -7.67 8.90
N THR A 4 -10.21 -8.05 8.62
CA THR A 4 -10.67 -8.34 7.24
C THR A 4 -10.44 -7.14 6.33
N LEU A 5 -10.74 -5.94 6.82
CA LEU A 5 -10.55 -4.71 6.07
C LEU A 5 -9.05 -4.42 5.83
N LEU A 6 -8.20 -4.62 6.83
CA LEU A 6 -6.73 -4.51 6.69
C LEU A 6 -6.18 -5.50 5.66
N ILE A 7 -6.65 -6.76 5.67
CA ILE A 7 -6.25 -7.77 4.69
C ILE A 7 -6.68 -7.36 3.28
N VAL A 8 -7.92 -6.89 3.10
CA VAL A 8 -8.41 -6.43 1.79
C VAL A 8 -7.59 -5.24 1.28
N VAL A 9 -7.32 -4.25 2.13
CA VAL A 9 -6.49 -3.09 1.78
C VAL A 9 -5.06 -3.51 1.45
N PHE A 10 -4.50 -4.46 2.20
CA PHE A 10 -3.17 -5.00 1.92
C PHE A 10 -3.10 -5.71 0.56
N LEU A 11 -4.09 -6.56 0.25
CA LEU A 11 -4.18 -7.24 -1.06
C LEU A 11 -4.34 -6.23 -2.20
N PHE A 12 -5.15 -5.18 -1.99
CA PHE A 12 -5.30 -4.10 -2.96
C PHE A 12 -3.96 -3.39 -3.21
N LEU A 13 -3.22 -3.04 -2.16
CA LEU A 13 -1.89 -2.44 -2.28
C LEU A 13 -0.89 -3.32 -3.02
N LEU A 14 -0.89 -4.62 -2.73
CA LEU A 14 -0.02 -5.58 -3.40
C LEU A 14 -0.31 -5.63 -4.92
N ALA A 15 -1.59 -5.69 -5.29
CA ALA A 15 -2.01 -5.69 -6.68
C ALA A 15 -1.66 -4.36 -7.39
N PHE A 16 -1.88 -3.24 -6.71
CA PHE A 16 -1.56 -1.91 -7.24
C PHE A 16 -0.05 -1.70 -7.41
N PHE A 17 0.75 -2.19 -6.46
CA PHE A 17 2.21 -2.21 -6.57
C PHE A 17 2.68 -3.07 -7.75
N ALA A 18 2.15 -4.28 -7.90
CA ALA A 18 2.47 -5.15 -9.03
C ALA A 18 2.14 -4.49 -10.38
N GLY A 19 0.99 -3.83 -10.49
CA GLY A 19 0.61 -3.06 -11.68
C GLY A 19 1.55 -1.89 -11.96
N THR A 20 1.97 -1.18 -10.92
CA THR A 20 2.94 -0.08 -11.03
C THR A 20 4.29 -0.58 -11.54
N VAL A 21 4.82 -1.66 -10.96
CA VAL A 21 6.09 -2.28 -11.39
C VAL A 21 6.00 -2.79 -12.82
N MET A 22 4.88 -3.40 -13.21
CA MET A 22 4.67 -3.87 -14.57
C MET A 22 4.63 -2.72 -15.59
N THR A 23 4.03 -1.59 -15.21
CA THR A 23 4.01 -0.37 -16.02
C THR A 23 5.43 0.19 -16.18
N ILE A 24 6.19 0.28 -15.08
CA ILE A 24 7.60 0.71 -15.09
C ILE A 24 8.44 -0.20 -15.99
N ALA A 25 8.22 -1.51 -15.94
CA ALA A 25 8.95 -2.47 -16.77
C ALA A 25 8.64 -2.34 -18.28
N ARG A 26 7.44 -1.85 -18.64
CA ARG A 26 7.01 -1.70 -20.04
C ARG A 26 7.33 -0.33 -20.63
N GLU A 27 7.11 0.73 -19.85
CA GLU A 27 7.16 2.12 -20.34
C GLU A 27 8.33 2.91 -19.74
N GLY A 28 9.05 2.35 -18.77
CA GLY A 28 10.06 3.05 -17.98
C GLY A 28 9.46 3.85 -16.82
N ILE A 29 10.33 4.56 -16.08
CA ILE A 29 9.89 5.42 -14.98
C ILE A 29 9.31 6.71 -15.57
N ASN A 30 8.01 6.92 -15.34
CA ASN A 30 7.30 8.14 -15.71
C ASN A 30 6.67 8.81 -14.47
N VAL A 31 6.17 10.04 -14.63
CA VAL A 31 5.54 10.81 -13.53
C VAL A 31 4.43 10.01 -12.85
N LEU A 32 3.63 9.27 -13.63
CA LEU A 32 2.52 8.47 -13.11
C LEU A 32 3.02 7.34 -12.20
N SER A 33 4.10 6.66 -12.58
CA SER A 33 4.72 5.61 -11.79
C SER A 33 5.32 6.14 -10.49
N VAL A 34 5.93 7.33 -10.51
CA VAL A 34 6.48 7.99 -9.31
C VAL A 34 5.34 8.38 -8.35
N LEU A 35 4.26 8.98 -8.86
CA LEU A 35 3.08 9.30 -8.06
C LEU A 35 2.43 8.03 -7.47
N SER A 36 2.37 6.96 -8.25
CA SER A 36 1.84 5.67 -7.80
C SER A 36 2.68 5.08 -6.66
N LEU A 37 4.01 5.11 -6.78
CA LEU A 37 4.93 4.67 -5.73
C LEU A 37 4.83 5.53 -4.46
N LEU A 38 4.66 6.84 -4.60
CA LEU A 38 4.43 7.74 -3.46
C LEU A 38 3.12 7.41 -2.73
N LEU A 39 2.04 7.20 -3.47
CA LEU A 39 0.75 6.79 -2.89
C LEU A 39 0.86 5.44 -2.17
N ILE A 40 1.55 4.47 -2.77
CA ILE A 40 1.81 3.16 -2.15
C ILE A 40 2.57 3.35 -0.83
N GLY A 41 3.65 4.15 -0.83
CA GLY A 41 4.42 4.45 0.37
C GLY A 41 3.59 5.12 1.47
N LEU A 42 2.78 6.12 1.12
CA LEU A 42 1.93 6.83 2.07
C LEU A 42 0.86 5.91 2.68
N MET A 43 0.22 5.09 1.86
CA MET A 43 -0.78 4.12 2.32
C MET A 43 -0.15 3.01 3.16
N ALA A 44 1.04 2.52 2.80
CA ALA A 44 1.76 1.55 3.60
C ALA A 44 2.03 2.10 5.01
N ILE A 45 2.51 3.34 5.13
CA ILE A 45 2.70 4.01 6.42
C ILE A 45 1.39 4.09 7.20
N GLY A 46 0.27 4.45 6.55
CA GLY A 46 -1.04 4.49 7.18
C GLY A 46 -1.50 3.13 7.73
N ILE A 47 -1.20 2.04 7.02
CA ILE A 47 -1.52 0.69 7.48
C ILE A 47 -0.64 0.27 8.64
N PHE A 48 0.68 0.50 8.56
CA PHE A 48 1.58 0.19 9.67
C PHE A 48 1.25 1.03 10.92
N GLY A 49 0.90 2.30 10.76
CA GLY A 49 0.40 3.15 11.84
C GLY A 49 -0.90 2.61 12.44
N ALA A 50 -1.88 2.27 11.61
CA ALA A 50 -3.15 1.71 12.07
C ALA A 50 -3.01 0.32 12.72
N LEU A 51 -1.99 -0.47 12.34
CA LEU A 51 -1.64 -1.72 12.98
C LEU A 51 -0.97 -1.48 14.35
N ALA A 52 -0.04 -0.52 14.43
CA ALA A 52 0.62 -0.15 15.68
C ALA A 52 -0.36 0.43 16.72
N GLU A 53 -1.24 1.35 16.32
CA GLU A 53 -2.32 1.89 17.16
C GLU A 53 -3.35 0.82 17.58
N GLY A 54 -3.45 -0.27 16.80
CA GLY A 54 -4.25 -1.43 17.15
C GLY A 54 -3.60 -2.32 18.20
N ALA A 55 -2.27 -2.41 18.21
CA ALA A 55 -1.51 -3.22 19.16
C ALA A 55 -1.47 -2.57 20.56
N ASP A 56 -1.28 -1.25 20.64
CA ASP A 56 -1.21 -0.50 21.92
C ASP A 56 -2.53 -0.45 22.70
N ARG A 57 -3.67 -0.82 22.10
CA ARG A 57 -4.98 -0.82 22.78
C ARG A 57 -5.34 -2.15 23.44
N ASP A 58 -4.55 -3.19 23.18
CA ASP A 58 -4.77 -4.54 23.71
C ASP A 58 -3.79 -4.90 24.87
N GLU A 59 -2.92 -3.99 25.29
CA GLU A 59 -2.15 -4.00 26.57
C GLU A 59 -2.79 -3.08 27.62
#